data_AF-A0A7K4H551-F1
#
_entry.id   AF-A0A7K4H551-F1
#
_cell.length_a   1.000
_cell.length_b   1.000
_cell.length_c   1.000
_cell.angle_alpha   90.00
_cell.angle_beta   90.00
_cell.angle_gamma   90.00
#
_symmetry.space_group_name_H-M   'P 1'
#
loop_
_entity.id
_entity.type
_entity.pdbx_description
1 polymer ?
#
loop_
_entity_poly.entity_id
_entity_poly.type
_entity_poly.pdbx_seq_one_letter_code
_entity_poly.pdbx_strand_id
1 'polypeptide(L)'
;AAEIKKLIVYHGNEEKTLRDFFDITGNGSEINDIKIIIDGNLSNVKRIGEKMTGGEIIINSNVGMHVGNNMSGGKIVVNGNADDWAGAMLKGGELEITGNAGNYVGAAYRGFWKGMQNGLIKVKGKIGNEALSWVNGSKPAKRFPTLICGSASSFLGIHSHGGTIIVEGDCDRCIGADQVRGTIVVKGKITRILPSFKKIGEVKEIELLNGEKIKGKFTEYSGDHSVEKNHSKIDKKTGNISNSSNGRLYVAA
;
A
#
# COMPACT_ATOMS: atom_id res chain seq x y z
N ALA A 1 14.87 -28.55 7.93
CA ALA A 1 14.55 -28.95 6.54
C ALA A 1 13.48 -30.07 6.42
N ALA A 2 13.64 -31.22 7.07
CA ALA A 2 12.76 -32.38 6.85
C ALA A 2 11.28 -32.14 7.17
N GLU A 3 10.97 -31.36 8.21
CA GLU A 3 9.60 -31.00 8.58
C GLU A 3 8.99 -29.99 7.59
N ILE A 4 9.76 -28.99 7.18
CA ILE A 4 9.34 -27.96 6.20
C ILE A 4 8.92 -28.60 4.88
N LYS A 5 9.64 -29.65 4.43
CA LYS A 5 9.31 -30.43 3.23
C LYS A 5 7.92 -31.06 3.25
N LYS A 6 7.36 -31.31 4.43
CA LYS A 6 6.04 -31.94 4.61
C LYS A 6 4.89 -30.93 4.75
N LEU A 7 5.18 -29.62 4.77
CA LEU A 7 4.14 -28.61 4.84
C LEU A 7 3.19 -28.72 3.65
N ILE A 8 1.90 -28.55 3.92
CA ILE A 8 0.84 -28.68 2.93
C ILE A 8 0.70 -27.39 2.14
N VAL A 9 0.58 -27.54 0.83
CA VAL A 9 0.24 -26.50 -0.13
C VAL A 9 -0.88 -26.99 -1.05
N TYR A 10 -1.56 -26.07 -1.72
CA TYR A 10 -2.66 -26.38 -2.62
C TYR A 10 -2.24 -26.20 -4.08
N HIS A 11 -2.52 -27.21 -4.89
CA HIS A 11 -2.46 -27.12 -6.35
C HIS A 11 -3.87 -27.33 -6.91
N GLY A 12 -4.55 -26.22 -7.22
CA GLY A 12 -5.97 -26.26 -7.54
C GLY A 12 -6.79 -26.71 -6.33
N ASN A 13 -7.50 -27.82 -6.47
CA ASN A 13 -8.31 -28.44 -5.41
C ASN A 13 -7.59 -29.58 -4.67
N GLU A 14 -6.33 -29.87 -5.00
CA GLU A 14 -5.57 -30.97 -4.40
C GLU A 14 -4.59 -30.46 -3.33
N GLU A 15 -4.50 -31.21 -2.23
CA GLU A 15 -3.42 -31.06 -1.26
C GLU A 15 -2.15 -31.74 -1.76
N LYS A 16 -1.05 -30.99 -1.71
CA LYS A 16 0.30 -31.45 -2.05
C LYS A 16 1.26 -31.04 -0.94
N THR A 17 2.47 -31.56 -1.00
CA THR A 17 3.53 -31.17 -0.06
C THR A 17 4.50 -30.20 -0.71
N LEU A 18 5.13 -29.34 0.10
CA LEU A 18 6.06 -28.33 -0.39
C LEU A 18 7.24 -28.96 -1.17
N ARG A 19 7.69 -30.15 -0.78
CA ARG A 19 8.74 -30.92 -1.48
C ARG A 19 8.36 -31.36 -2.91
N ASP A 20 7.08 -31.38 -3.25
CA ASP A 20 6.65 -31.78 -4.59
C ASP A 20 6.96 -30.68 -5.62
N PHE A 21 7.24 -29.45 -5.16
CA PHE A 21 7.50 -28.28 -6.00
C PHE A 21 8.83 -27.58 -5.72
N PHE A 22 9.40 -27.74 -4.51
CA PHE A 22 10.58 -27.00 -4.08
C PHE A 22 11.67 -27.91 -3.54
N ASP A 23 12.91 -27.62 -3.96
CA ASP A 23 14.11 -28.09 -3.27
C ASP A 23 14.37 -27.25 -2.03
N ILE A 24 14.34 -27.88 -0.85
CA ILE A 24 14.41 -27.19 0.43
C ILE A 24 15.69 -27.57 1.17
N THR A 25 16.55 -26.57 1.38
CA THR A 25 17.77 -26.63 2.17
C THR A 25 17.76 -25.57 3.27
N GLY A 26 18.58 -25.76 4.30
CA GLY A 26 18.73 -24.80 5.40
C GLY A 26 18.10 -25.24 6.72
N ASN A 27 18.32 -24.39 7.73
CA ASN A 27 17.99 -24.65 9.12
C ASN A 27 16.95 -23.64 9.62
N GLY A 28 16.15 -24.06 10.59
CA GLY A 28 15.27 -23.14 11.30
C GLY A 28 16.06 -22.30 12.31
N SER A 29 15.53 -21.13 12.62
CA SER A 29 16.03 -20.23 13.65
C SER A 29 14.84 -19.55 14.33
N GLU A 30 15.12 -18.73 15.35
CA GLU A 30 14.13 -17.84 15.93
C GLU A 30 13.53 -16.90 14.88
N ILE A 31 12.29 -16.46 15.11
CA ILE A 31 11.52 -15.68 14.12
C ILE A 31 12.20 -14.38 13.69
N ASN A 32 13.00 -13.76 14.57
CA ASN A 32 13.67 -12.50 14.25
C ASN A 32 14.91 -12.69 13.38
N ASP A 33 15.48 -13.90 13.37
CA ASP A 33 16.70 -14.23 12.64
C ASP A 33 16.40 -15.07 11.39
N ILE A 34 15.16 -15.56 11.24
CA ILE A 34 14.80 -16.42 10.12
C ILE A 34 14.74 -15.62 8.83
N LYS A 35 15.47 -16.15 7.83
CA LYS A 35 15.51 -15.62 6.48
C LYS A 35 15.18 -16.74 5.50
N ILE A 36 14.14 -16.52 4.71
CA ILE A 36 13.69 -17.45 3.67
C ILE A 36 14.04 -16.84 2.32
N ILE A 37 14.79 -17.57 1.51
CA ILE A 37 15.11 -17.17 0.13
C ILE A 37 14.38 -18.13 -0.80
N ILE A 38 13.63 -17.59 -1.74
CA ILE A 38 12.83 -18.36 -2.70
C ILE A 38 13.25 -17.96 -4.11
N ASP A 39 13.84 -18.92 -4.80
CA ASP A 39 14.33 -18.81 -6.17
C ASP A 39 13.47 -19.68 -7.13
N GLY A 40 13.41 -19.30 -8.41
CA GLY A 40 12.66 -20.02 -9.44
C GLY A 40 11.41 -19.28 -9.92
N ASN A 41 10.58 -19.91 -10.77
CA ASN A 41 9.38 -19.25 -11.33
C ASN A 41 8.19 -19.33 -10.35
N LEU A 42 7.87 -18.20 -9.72
CA LEU A 42 6.82 -18.10 -8.70
C LEU A 42 5.58 -17.35 -9.18
N SER A 43 5.45 -17.12 -10.49
CA SER A 43 4.35 -16.32 -11.07
C SER A 43 2.96 -16.89 -10.77
N ASN A 44 2.87 -18.22 -10.57
CA ASN A 44 1.64 -18.92 -10.20
C ASN A 44 1.55 -19.29 -8.71
N VAL A 45 2.55 -18.92 -7.91
CA VAL A 45 2.56 -19.18 -6.46
C VAL A 45 1.95 -17.98 -5.76
N LYS A 46 0.86 -18.22 -5.04
CA LYS A 46 0.06 -17.18 -4.37
C LYS A 46 0.31 -17.21 -2.87
N ARG A 47 -0.02 -16.09 -2.19
CA ARG A 47 -0.07 -15.99 -0.71
C ARG A 47 1.28 -16.18 0.01
N ILE A 48 2.40 -15.97 -0.69
CA ILE A 48 3.72 -16.02 -0.04
C ILE A 48 3.80 -14.94 1.05
N GLY A 49 4.17 -15.32 2.28
CA GLY A 49 4.26 -14.41 3.43
C GLY A 49 2.90 -13.95 3.98
N GLU A 50 1.79 -14.59 3.61
CA GLU A 50 0.48 -14.25 4.18
C GLU A 50 0.48 -14.44 5.71
N LYS A 51 0.04 -13.40 6.44
CA LYS A 51 -0.06 -13.31 7.90
C LYS A 51 1.27 -13.47 8.65
N MET A 52 2.42 -13.28 7.99
CA MET A 52 3.71 -13.30 8.71
C MET A 52 3.78 -12.17 9.76
N THR A 53 4.46 -12.45 10.87
CA THR A 53 4.57 -11.55 12.02
C THR A 53 6.01 -11.06 12.26
N GLY A 54 6.99 -11.67 11.60
CA GLY A 54 8.43 -11.41 11.76
C GLY A 54 9.24 -12.17 10.71
N GLY A 55 10.57 -12.03 10.77
CA GLY A 55 11.50 -12.64 9.82
C GLY A 55 11.59 -11.90 8.47
N GLU A 56 12.43 -12.42 7.58
CA GLU A 56 12.65 -11.87 6.25
C GLU A 56 12.38 -12.93 5.16
N ILE A 57 11.64 -12.54 4.12
CA ILE A 57 11.47 -13.35 2.90
C ILE A 57 12.05 -12.58 1.72
N ILE A 58 12.98 -13.20 0.99
CA ILE A 58 13.53 -12.68 -0.26
C ILE A 58 13.07 -13.57 -1.40
N ILE A 59 12.47 -12.96 -2.42
CA ILE A 59 11.92 -13.63 -3.59
C ILE A 59 12.68 -13.12 -4.81
N ASN A 60 13.46 -13.98 -5.47
CA ASN A 60 14.24 -13.61 -6.66
C ASN A 60 13.51 -13.96 -7.96
N SER A 61 12.25 -13.55 -8.06
CA SER A 61 11.37 -13.79 -9.21
C SER A 61 10.16 -12.87 -9.17
N ASN A 62 9.37 -12.88 -10.25
CA ASN A 62 7.97 -12.48 -10.19
C ASN A 62 7.20 -13.41 -9.23
N VAL A 63 6.18 -12.88 -8.56
CA VAL A 63 5.29 -13.59 -7.63
C VAL A 63 3.82 -13.43 -8.03
N GLY A 64 3.03 -14.47 -7.78
CA GLY A 64 1.59 -14.43 -7.97
C GLY A 64 0.85 -13.59 -6.93
N MET A 65 -0.48 -13.70 -6.94
CA MET A 65 -1.37 -12.85 -6.14
C MET A 65 -1.15 -13.00 -4.63
N HIS A 66 -1.51 -11.96 -3.88
CA HIS A 66 -1.60 -11.98 -2.41
C HIS A 66 -0.28 -12.11 -1.63
N VAL A 67 0.86 -11.75 -2.23
CA VAL A 67 2.14 -11.68 -1.49
C VAL A 67 2.02 -10.72 -0.30
N GLY A 68 2.41 -11.16 0.90
CA GLY A 68 2.40 -10.34 2.12
C GLY A 68 1.01 -9.99 2.66
N ASN A 69 -0.04 -10.71 2.27
CA ASN A 69 -1.39 -10.38 2.72
C ASN A 69 -1.56 -10.51 4.23
N ASN A 70 -2.25 -9.56 4.86
CA ASN A 70 -2.47 -9.54 6.31
C ASN A 70 -1.18 -9.62 7.16
N MET A 71 0.01 -9.36 6.60
CA MET A 71 1.24 -9.36 7.40
C MET A 71 1.17 -8.28 8.49
N SER A 72 1.69 -8.60 9.68
CA SER A 72 1.71 -7.71 10.84
C SER A 72 3.12 -7.33 11.28
N GLY A 73 4.15 -7.96 10.72
CA GLY A 73 5.56 -7.65 10.96
C GLY A 73 6.49 -8.41 10.00
N GLY A 74 7.79 -8.21 10.17
CA GLY A 74 8.81 -8.74 9.28
C GLY A 74 8.92 -7.98 7.95
N LYS A 75 9.70 -8.54 7.03
CA LYS A 75 10.03 -7.94 5.75
C LYS A 75 9.91 -8.94 4.60
N ILE A 76 9.31 -8.49 3.50
CA ILE A 76 9.30 -9.24 2.23
C ILE A 76 9.95 -8.36 1.15
N VAL A 77 10.90 -8.93 0.41
CA VAL A 77 11.52 -8.30 -0.76
C VAL A 77 11.24 -9.15 -1.99
N VAL A 78 10.58 -8.57 -2.99
CA VAL A 78 10.31 -9.17 -4.29
C VAL A 78 11.22 -8.53 -5.32
N ASN A 79 12.26 -9.24 -5.74
CA ASN A 79 13.17 -8.85 -6.82
C ASN A 79 12.56 -9.18 -8.19
N GLY A 80 11.37 -8.63 -8.45
CA GLY A 80 10.55 -8.90 -9.63
C GLY A 80 9.23 -8.14 -9.59
N ASN A 81 8.26 -8.60 -10.36
CA ASN A 81 6.89 -8.07 -10.34
C ASN A 81 6.02 -8.84 -9.33
N ALA A 82 5.01 -8.18 -8.77
CA ALA A 82 3.97 -8.82 -7.99
C ALA A 82 2.61 -8.71 -8.70
N ASP A 83 1.82 -9.77 -8.67
CA ASP A 83 0.47 -9.75 -9.20
C ASP A 83 -0.51 -9.00 -8.26
N ASP A 84 -1.81 -9.07 -8.55
CA ASP A 84 -2.86 -8.39 -7.81
C ASP A 84 -2.83 -8.69 -6.29
N TRP A 85 -3.37 -7.73 -5.54
CA TRP A 85 -3.58 -7.82 -4.09
C TRP A 85 -2.30 -7.89 -3.25
N ALA A 86 -1.14 -7.48 -3.77
CA ALA A 86 0.09 -7.43 -2.97
C ALA A 86 -0.08 -6.58 -1.70
N GLY A 87 0.25 -7.14 -0.53
CA GLY A 87 0.17 -6.47 0.76
C GLY A 87 -1.26 -6.11 1.20
N ALA A 88 -2.30 -6.77 0.68
CA ALA A 88 -3.67 -6.44 1.07
C ALA A 88 -3.90 -6.64 2.57
N MET A 89 -4.72 -5.78 3.18
CA MET A 89 -5.03 -5.81 4.62
C MET A 89 -3.80 -5.75 5.54
N LEU A 90 -2.66 -5.21 5.09
CA LEU A 90 -1.41 -5.16 5.87
C LEU A 90 -1.58 -4.37 7.17
N LYS A 91 -1.08 -4.92 8.28
CA LYS A 91 -1.21 -4.37 9.64
C LYS A 91 0.13 -3.97 10.27
N GLY A 92 1.25 -4.30 9.63
CA GLY A 92 2.60 -3.93 10.04
C GLY A 92 3.66 -4.66 9.21
N GLY A 93 4.92 -4.27 9.37
CA GLY A 93 6.05 -4.76 8.57
C GLY A 93 6.24 -4.03 7.25
N GLU A 94 7.12 -4.57 6.41
CA GLU A 94 7.58 -3.95 5.16
C GLU A 94 7.47 -4.90 3.96
N LEU A 95 6.89 -4.42 2.86
CA LEU A 95 6.86 -5.11 1.57
C LEU A 95 7.54 -4.23 0.51
N GLU A 96 8.67 -4.69 -0.02
CA GLU A 96 9.38 -4.04 -1.13
C GLU A 96 9.26 -4.86 -2.41
N ILE A 97 8.88 -4.21 -3.51
CA ILE A 97 8.76 -4.80 -4.85
C ILE A 97 9.63 -3.96 -5.81
N THR A 98 10.62 -4.59 -6.43
CA THR A 98 11.55 -3.87 -7.32
C THR A 98 11.02 -3.64 -8.73
N GLY A 99 10.00 -4.40 -9.14
CA GLY A 99 9.30 -4.25 -10.41
C GLY A 99 7.96 -3.52 -10.27
N ASN A 100 6.99 -3.93 -11.07
CA ASN A 100 5.61 -3.46 -11.05
C ASN A 100 4.76 -4.29 -10.07
N ALA A 101 3.62 -3.73 -9.67
CA ALA A 101 2.60 -4.47 -8.93
C ALA A 101 1.23 -4.37 -9.62
N GLY A 102 0.41 -5.40 -9.45
CA GLY A 102 -0.95 -5.46 -10.00
C GLY A 102 -1.92 -4.47 -9.36
N ASN A 103 -3.21 -4.76 -9.50
CA ASN A 103 -4.31 -4.03 -8.88
C ASN A 103 -4.39 -4.29 -7.38
N TYR A 104 -5.13 -3.46 -6.66
CA TYR A 104 -5.50 -3.70 -5.24
C TYR A 104 -4.31 -3.82 -4.27
N VAL A 105 -3.14 -3.24 -4.60
CA VAL A 105 -1.98 -3.18 -3.70
C VAL A 105 -2.40 -2.52 -2.39
N GLY A 106 -2.19 -3.17 -1.25
CA GLY A 106 -2.58 -2.65 0.07
C GLY A 106 -4.06 -2.34 0.26
N ALA A 107 -4.95 -2.86 -0.60
CA ALA A 107 -6.38 -2.60 -0.53
C ALA A 107 -7.08 -3.38 0.60
N ALA A 108 -8.31 -2.96 0.93
CA ALA A 108 -9.25 -3.78 1.67
C ALA A 108 -9.82 -4.92 0.83
N TYR A 109 -10.05 -6.07 1.46
CA TYR A 109 -10.83 -7.13 0.85
C TYR A 109 -12.27 -6.69 0.57
N ARG A 110 -12.90 -7.34 -0.41
CA ARG A 110 -14.29 -7.09 -0.78
C ARG A 110 -15.21 -7.21 0.44
N GLY A 111 -16.08 -6.23 0.63
CA GLY A 111 -16.99 -6.15 1.78
C GLY A 111 -16.39 -5.56 3.06
N PHE A 112 -15.08 -5.30 3.12
CA PHE A 112 -14.44 -4.67 4.27
C PHE A 112 -14.26 -3.16 4.04
N TRP A 113 -14.51 -2.38 5.10
CA TRP A 113 -14.31 -0.91 5.13
C TRP A 113 -13.03 -0.49 5.86
N LYS A 114 -12.14 -1.45 6.14
CA LYS A 114 -10.83 -1.24 6.77
C LYS A 114 -9.79 -2.08 6.03
N GLY A 115 -9.01 -1.44 5.16
CA GLY A 115 -7.93 -2.05 4.39
C GLY A 115 -6.61 -2.08 5.15
N MET A 116 -5.51 -1.72 4.49
CA MET A 116 -4.21 -1.56 5.13
C MET A 116 -4.31 -0.58 6.32
N GLN A 117 -3.70 -0.98 7.45
CA GLN A 117 -3.83 -0.31 8.74
C GLN A 117 -2.52 0.28 9.25
N ASN A 118 -1.37 -0.28 8.90
CA ASN A 118 -0.05 0.22 9.26
C ASN A 118 0.99 -0.33 8.27
N GLY A 119 2.28 -0.09 8.51
CA GLY A 119 3.39 -0.67 7.75
C GLY A 119 3.70 0.09 6.46
N LEU A 120 4.67 -0.43 5.70
CA LEU A 120 5.20 0.20 4.50
C LEU A 120 5.10 -0.76 3.31
N ILE A 121 4.52 -0.28 2.21
CA ILE A 121 4.62 -0.92 0.90
C ILE A 121 5.41 0.00 -0.02
N LYS A 122 6.47 -0.53 -0.64
CA LYS A 122 7.31 0.20 -1.60
C LYS A 122 7.33 -0.57 -2.93
N VAL A 123 6.88 0.07 -4.00
CA VAL A 123 6.92 -0.50 -5.36
C VAL A 123 7.74 0.42 -6.25
N LYS A 124 8.90 -0.03 -6.75
CA LYS A 124 9.72 0.85 -7.60
C LYS A 124 9.04 1.18 -8.93
N GLY A 125 8.28 0.25 -9.49
CA GLY A 125 7.56 0.42 -10.75
C GLY A 125 6.14 0.99 -10.61
N LYS A 126 5.32 0.70 -11.62
CA LYS A 126 3.91 1.11 -11.68
C LYS A 126 3.02 0.14 -10.91
N ILE A 127 1.99 0.69 -10.25
CA ILE A 127 0.92 -0.07 -9.62
C ILE A 127 -0.41 0.02 -10.40
N GLY A 128 -1.22 -1.02 -10.29
CA GLY A 128 -2.54 -1.14 -10.92
C GLY A 128 -3.62 -0.26 -10.27
N ASN A 129 -4.88 -0.61 -10.54
CA ASN A 129 -6.05 0.16 -10.10
C ASN A 129 -6.37 -0.09 -8.62
N GLU A 130 -7.05 0.88 -7.99
CA GLU A 130 -7.63 0.77 -6.65
C GLU A 130 -6.62 0.41 -5.54
N ALA A 131 -5.34 0.72 -5.74
CA ALA A 131 -4.33 0.57 -4.70
C ALA A 131 -4.70 1.43 -3.48
N LEU A 132 -4.49 0.88 -2.28
CA LEU A 132 -4.78 1.50 -0.98
C LEU A 132 -6.28 1.85 -0.79
N SER A 133 -7.16 1.15 -1.51
CA SER A 133 -8.61 1.24 -1.28
C SER A 133 -8.94 0.97 0.19
N TRP A 134 -9.70 1.87 0.82
CA TRP A 134 -10.10 1.81 2.24
C TRP A 134 -8.93 1.79 3.26
N VAL A 135 -7.75 2.32 2.91
CA VAL A 135 -6.65 2.46 3.87
C VAL A 135 -7.10 3.22 5.13
N ASN A 136 -6.70 2.76 6.30
CA ASN A 136 -7.15 3.29 7.57
C ASN A 136 -5.98 3.48 8.53
N GLY A 137 -5.36 4.66 8.56
CA GLY A 137 -4.37 5.00 9.58
C GLY A 137 -4.97 5.82 10.73
N SER A 138 -4.16 5.99 11.78
CA SER A 138 -4.54 6.72 12.99
C SER A 138 -3.29 7.23 13.70
N LYS A 139 -3.11 8.55 13.70
CA LYS A 139 -2.03 9.21 14.46
C LYS A 139 -2.11 8.92 15.97
N PRO A 140 -3.28 9.01 16.65
CA PRO A 140 -3.39 8.64 18.06
C PRO A 140 -3.01 7.19 18.37
N ALA A 141 -3.34 6.26 17.47
CA ALA A 141 -3.01 4.84 17.63
C ALA A 141 -1.61 4.48 17.08
N LYS A 142 -0.81 5.46 16.65
CA LYS A 142 0.51 5.27 16.03
C LYS A 142 0.51 4.28 14.85
N ARG A 143 -0.53 4.38 14.01
CA ARG A 143 -0.74 3.54 12.83
C ARG A 143 -0.58 4.40 11.58
N PHE A 144 0.50 4.19 10.84
CA PHE A 144 0.96 5.05 9.75
C PHE A 144 1.12 4.25 8.44
N PRO A 145 0.03 3.71 7.87
CA PRO A 145 0.11 2.96 6.62
C PRO A 145 0.65 3.84 5.51
N THR A 146 1.73 3.40 4.89
CA THR A 146 2.49 4.17 3.90
C THR A 146 2.68 3.38 2.62
N LEU A 147 2.35 3.97 1.49
CA LEU A 147 2.65 3.45 0.15
C LEU A 147 3.60 4.43 -0.56
N ILE A 148 4.67 3.90 -1.12
CA ILE A 148 5.57 4.63 -2.03
C ILE A 148 5.61 3.86 -3.35
N CYS A 149 5.29 4.52 -4.47
CA CYS A 149 5.30 3.87 -5.77
C CYS A 149 5.88 4.73 -6.91
N GLY A 150 6.34 4.08 -7.98
CA GLY A 150 6.86 4.75 -9.17
C GLY A 150 5.76 5.47 -9.97
N SER A 151 4.64 4.82 -10.25
CA SER A 151 3.47 5.43 -10.91
C SER A 151 2.21 4.66 -10.53
N ALA A 152 1.03 5.25 -10.68
CA ALA A 152 -0.22 4.60 -10.29
C ALA A 152 -1.31 4.72 -11.36
N SER A 153 -2.16 3.70 -11.42
CA SER A 153 -3.33 3.71 -12.30
C SER A 153 -4.53 4.42 -11.62
N SER A 154 -5.74 4.12 -12.06
CA SER A 154 -6.95 4.81 -11.60
C SER A 154 -7.33 4.45 -10.15
N PHE A 155 -8.07 5.34 -9.49
CA PHE A 155 -8.67 5.12 -8.16
C PHE A 155 -7.67 4.84 -7.01
N LEU A 156 -6.43 5.36 -7.13
CA LEU A 156 -5.46 5.32 -6.05
C LEU A 156 -6.03 5.98 -4.78
N GLY A 157 -6.00 5.26 -3.66
CA GLY A 157 -6.44 5.76 -2.37
C GLY A 157 -7.94 5.99 -2.26
N ILE A 158 -8.75 5.33 -3.09
CA ILE A 158 -10.22 5.44 -3.01
C ILE A 158 -10.71 5.06 -1.59
N HIS A 159 -11.67 5.82 -1.05
CA HIS A 159 -12.17 5.63 0.33
C HIS A 159 -11.09 5.73 1.43
N SER A 160 -9.99 6.47 1.22
CA SER A 160 -8.92 6.58 2.21
C SER A 160 -9.37 7.29 3.50
N HIS A 161 -9.03 6.69 4.66
CA HIS A 161 -9.36 7.15 6.01
C HIS A 161 -8.12 7.45 6.85
N GLY A 162 -6.96 7.71 6.23
CA GLY A 162 -5.75 8.16 6.92
C GLY A 162 -4.47 7.42 6.52
N GLY A 163 -4.19 7.22 5.24
CA GLY A 163 -2.88 6.73 4.76
C GLY A 163 -1.98 7.85 4.25
N THR A 164 -0.68 7.54 4.11
CA THR A 164 0.28 8.32 3.33
C THR A 164 0.54 7.59 2.01
N ILE A 165 0.33 8.26 0.88
CA ILE A 165 0.61 7.71 -0.44
C ILE A 165 1.55 8.67 -1.17
N ILE A 166 2.69 8.18 -1.63
CA ILE A 166 3.69 8.95 -2.37
C ILE A 166 3.89 8.29 -3.73
N VAL A 167 3.69 9.05 -4.81
CA VAL A 167 3.89 8.60 -6.18
C VAL A 167 4.99 9.45 -6.80
N GLU A 168 6.08 8.81 -7.23
CA GLU A 168 7.24 9.50 -7.80
C GLU A 168 6.97 10.03 -9.23
N GLY A 169 6.16 9.30 -10.00
CA GLY A 169 5.80 9.62 -11.38
C GLY A 169 4.32 9.95 -11.52
N ASP A 170 3.73 9.47 -12.60
CA ASP A 170 2.39 9.87 -13.02
C ASP A 170 1.28 9.00 -12.41
N CYS A 171 0.12 9.62 -12.32
CA CYS A 171 -1.13 9.03 -11.90
C CYS A 171 -2.17 9.20 -13.00
N ASP A 172 -3.06 8.22 -13.14
CA ASP A 172 -4.15 8.30 -14.12
C ASP A 172 -5.30 9.21 -13.63
N ARG A 173 -6.48 8.66 -13.31
CA ARG A 173 -7.67 9.44 -12.93
C ARG A 173 -8.27 8.97 -11.59
N CYS A 174 -9.16 9.81 -11.05
CA CYS A 174 -9.91 9.52 -9.81
C CYS A 174 -9.03 9.30 -8.57
N ILE A 175 -7.88 9.98 -8.51
CA ILE A 175 -6.97 9.91 -7.37
C ILE A 175 -7.65 10.50 -6.13
N GLY A 176 -7.66 9.75 -5.02
CA GLY A 176 -8.28 10.16 -3.77
C GLY A 176 -9.81 10.25 -3.84
N ALA A 177 -10.47 9.57 -4.79
CA ALA A 177 -11.92 9.51 -4.84
C ALA A 177 -12.51 9.02 -3.51
N ASP A 178 -13.54 9.69 -3.00
CA ASP A 178 -14.19 9.38 -1.72
C ASP A 178 -13.22 9.38 -0.50
N GLN A 179 -12.06 10.03 -0.61
CA GLN A 179 -11.11 10.13 0.49
C GLN A 179 -11.67 11.01 1.60
N VAL A 180 -11.69 10.49 2.82
CA VAL A 180 -12.08 11.23 4.03
C VAL A 180 -10.87 11.91 4.66
N ARG A 181 -9.75 11.19 4.81
CA ARG A 181 -8.52 11.67 5.47
C ARG A 181 -7.28 11.04 4.86
N GLY A 182 -6.13 11.61 5.17
CA GLY A 182 -4.82 11.12 4.70
C GLY A 182 -4.19 12.06 3.69
N THR A 183 -3.02 11.69 3.21
CA THR A 183 -2.17 12.51 2.37
C THR A 183 -1.75 11.72 1.14
N ILE A 184 -2.06 12.24 -0.04
CA ILE A 184 -1.58 11.72 -1.32
C ILE A 184 -0.65 12.78 -1.92
N VAL A 185 0.59 12.40 -2.23
CA VAL A 185 1.59 13.25 -2.89
C VAL A 185 1.93 12.63 -4.24
N VAL A 186 1.71 13.37 -5.31
CA VAL A 186 2.05 12.98 -6.68
C VAL A 186 3.12 13.93 -7.19
N LYS A 187 4.32 13.40 -7.47
CA LYS A 187 5.46 14.17 -7.96
C LYS A 187 5.51 14.27 -9.48
N GLY A 188 4.75 13.44 -10.20
CA GLY A 188 4.46 13.61 -11.62
C GLY A 188 3.14 14.33 -11.87
N LYS A 189 2.43 13.91 -12.91
CA LYS A 189 1.16 14.50 -13.36
C LYS A 189 -0.03 13.61 -12.99
N ILE A 190 -1.19 14.23 -12.89
CA ILE A 190 -2.48 13.53 -12.80
C ILE A 190 -3.27 13.87 -14.07
N THR A 191 -3.76 12.87 -14.80
CA THR A 191 -4.53 13.09 -16.05
C THR A 191 -5.68 14.06 -15.84
N ARG A 192 -6.43 13.90 -14.74
CA ARG A 192 -7.53 14.78 -14.36
C ARG A 192 -7.75 14.79 -12.86
N ILE A 193 -7.76 15.99 -12.29
CA ILE A 193 -8.18 16.20 -10.90
C ILE A 193 -9.71 16.14 -10.83
N LEU A 194 -10.22 15.47 -9.81
CA LEU A 194 -11.67 15.34 -9.59
C LEU A 194 -12.29 16.72 -9.34
N PRO A 195 -13.46 17.04 -9.92
CA PRO A 195 -14.13 18.33 -9.72
C PRO A 195 -14.46 18.66 -8.25
N SER A 196 -14.53 17.63 -7.40
CA SER A 196 -14.79 17.76 -5.97
C SER A 196 -13.54 18.09 -5.14
N PHE A 197 -12.35 18.13 -5.74
CA PHE A 197 -11.15 18.64 -5.08
C PHE A 197 -11.01 20.14 -5.30
N LYS A 198 -10.84 20.90 -4.20
CA LYS A 198 -10.66 22.35 -4.24
C LYS A 198 -9.19 22.70 -4.11
N LYS A 199 -8.66 23.45 -5.09
CA LYS A 199 -7.30 24.00 -5.03
C LYS A 199 -7.20 24.98 -3.86
N ILE A 200 -6.18 24.81 -3.02
CA ILE A 200 -5.90 25.66 -1.86
C ILE A 200 -4.80 26.68 -2.19
N GLY A 201 -3.69 26.23 -2.76
CA GLY A 201 -2.56 27.09 -3.04
C GLY A 201 -1.29 26.31 -3.36
N GLU A 202 -0.14 26.99 -3.37
CA GLU A 202 1.17 26.36 -3.49
C GLU A 202 1.84 26.20 -2.12
N VAL A 203 2.51 25.08 -1.91
CA VAL A 203 3.29 24.78 -0.69
C VAL A 203 4.70 24.34 -1.06
N LYS A 204 5.66 24.59 -0.16
CA LYS A 204 7.07 24.21 -0.32
C LYS A 204 7.49 23.01 0.55
N GLU A 205 6.64 22.67 1.52
CA GLU A 205 6.87 21.62 2.50
C GLU A 205 5.54 20.96 2.84
N ILE A 206 5.54 19.63 2.92
CA ILE A 206 4.38 18.80 3.27
C ILE A 206 4.76 18.00 4.51
N GLU A 207 3.98 18.10 5.58
CA GLU A 207 4.08 17.22 6.76
C GLU A 207 3.24 15.95 6.53
N LEU A 208 3.86 14.79 6.65
CA LEU A 208 3.23 13.48 6.51
C LEU A 208 2.61 13.02 7.82
N LEU A 209 1.77 11.98 7.76
CA LEU A 209 1.05 11.48 8.94
C LEU A 209 1.96 11.02 10.08
N ASN A 210 3.15 10.49 9.75
CA ASN A 210 4.19 10.05 10.68
C ASN A 210 5.07 11.22 11.19
N GLY A 211 4.87 12.45 10.72
CA GLY A 211 5.66 13.63 11.09
C GLY A 211 6.88 13.88 10.19
N GLU A 212 7.19 13.00 9.24
CA GLU A 212 8.22 13.25 8.24
C GLU A 212 7.79 14.39 7.31
N LYS A 213 8.78 15.02 6.67
CA LYS A 213 8.55 16.19 5.81
C LYS A 213 9.07 15.94 4.41
N ILE A 214 8.25 16.25 3.41
CA ILE A 214 8.65 16.28 2.00
C ILE A 214 8.81 17.73 1.59
N LYS A 215 9.99 18.08 1.06
CA LYS A 215 10.26 19.39 0.45
C LYS A 215 10.08 19.32 -1.05
N GLY A 216 9.55 20.38 -1.64
CA GLY A 216 9.31 20.50 -3.07
C GLY A 216 8.21 21.51 -3.35
N LYS A 217 8.04 21.89 -4.61
CA LYS A 217 6.99 22.82 -5.01
C LYS A 217 5.74 22.03 -5.39
N PHE A 218 4.66 22.18 -4.63
CA PHE A 218 3.42 21.44 -4.85
C PHE A 218 2.21 22.36 -4.87
N THR A 219 1.24 22.06 -5.72
CA THR A 219 -0.12 22.57 -5.59
C THR A 219 -0.90 21.69 -4.64
N GLU A 220 -1.47 22.28 -3.59
CA GLU A 220 -2.31 21.62 -2.60
C GLU A 220 -3.79 21.68 -3.01
N TYR A 221 -4.47 20.54 -2.83
CA TYR A 221 -5.91 20.39 -2.97
C TYR A 221 -6.52 19.77 -1.71
N SER A 222 -7.67 20.29 -1.29
CA SER A 222 -8.53 19.70 -0.27
C SER A 222 -9.63 18.88 -0.94
N GLY A 223 -9.86 17.66 -0.47
CA GLY A 223 -10.90 16.78 -0.99
C GLY A 223 -10.90 15.40 -0.33
N ASP A 224 -11.85 14.54 -0.63
CA ASP A 224 -12.89 14.67 -1.66
C ASP A 224 -14.16 15.35 -1.09
N HIS A 225 -14.55 16.52 -1.61
CA HIS A 225 -15.75 17.22 -1.12
C HIS A 225 -17.07 16.63 -1.63
N SER A 226 -17.07 15.48 -2.29
CA SER A 226 -18.31 14.69 -2.48
C SER A 226 -18.73 13.95 -1.22
N VAL A 227 -17.79 13.71 -0.28
CA VAL A 227 -18.06 13.04 1.00
C VAL A 227 -18.66 14.02 2.01
N GLU A 228 -19.83 13.70 2.56
CA GLU A 228 -20.53 14.51 3.58
C GLU A 228 -19.65 14.79 4.82
N LYS A 229 -18.85 13.80 5.24
CA LYS A 229 -17.88 13.95 6.35
C LYS A 229 -16.81 15.02 6.08
N ASN A 230 -16.57 15.36 4.82
CA ASN A 230 -15.62 16.40 4.41
C ASN A 230 -16.30 17.78 4.21
N HIS A 231 -17.63 17.85 4.32
CA HIS A 231 -18.38 19.12 4.37
C HIS A 231 -18.29 19.76 5.76
N SER A 232 -18.06 18.94 6.78
CA SER A 232 -18.02 19.35 8.18
C SER A 232 -16.59 19.59 8.64
N LYS A 233 -16.12 20.81 8.37
CA LYS A 233 -15.47 21.74 9.33
C LYS A 233 -15.02 22.96 8.54
N ILE A 234 -15.96 23.74 8.02
CA ILE A 234 -15.67 25.16 7.78
C ILE A 234 -15.63 25.77 9.18
N ASP A 235 -14.49 26.34 9.57
CA ASP A 235 -14.39 27.09 10.81
C ASP A 235 -15.41 28.25 10.74
N LYS A 236 -16.43 28.19 11.60
CA LYS A 236 -17.54 29.15 11.60
C LYS A 236 -17.10 30.60 11.86
N LYS A 237 -15.90 30.81 12.41
CA LYS A 237 -15.34 32.14 12.67
C LYS A 237 -14.52 32.67 11.51
N THR A 238 -13.81 31.81 10.78
CA THR A 238 -12.88 32.22 9.72
C THR A 238 -13.39 31.94 8.31
N GLY A 239 -14.43 31.13 8.14
CA GLY A 239 -14.92 30.68 6.84
C GLY A 239 -13.96 29.71 6.12
N ASN A 240 -12.84 29.35 6.75
CA ASN A 240 -11.81 28.50 6.16
C ASN A 240 -12.11 27.01 6.39
N ILE A 241 -11.72 26.18 5.43
CA ILE A 241 -11.75 24.72 5.57
C ILE A 241 -10.76 24.33 6.67
N SER A 242 -11.21 23.63 7.72
CA SER A 242 -10.31 23.19 8.77
C SER A 242 -9.30 22.20 8.21
N ASN A 243 -8.04 22.40 8.57
CA ASN A 243 -6.95 21.52 8.14
C ASN A 243 -7.01 20.11 8.74
N SER A 244 -7.91 19.87 9.70
CA SER A 244 -7.97 18.63 10.48
C SER A 244 -8.90 17.54 9.95
N SER A 245 -9.82 17.85 9.03
CA SER A 245 -10.94 16.95 8.69
C SER A 245 -10.86 16.29 7.33
N ASN A 246 -10.12 16.87 6.36
CA ASN A 246 -10.25 16.50 4.96
C ASN A 246 -8.96 15.86 4.43
N GLY A 247 -9.12 14.97 3.45
CA GLY A 247 -8.00 14.45 2.67
C GLY A 247 -7.23 15.57 1.96
N ARG A 248 -5.93 15.34 1.81
CA ARG A 248 -5.02 16.24 1.10
C ARG A 248 -4.41 15.54 -0.09
N LEU A 249 -4.49 16.20 -1.23
CA LEU A 249 -3.81 15.82 -2.46
C LEU A 249 -2.81 16.92 -2.81
N TYR A 250 -1.55 16.53 -2.98
CA TYR A 250 -0.48 17.41 -3.41
C TYR A 250 0.00 16.94 -4.77
N VAL A 251 0.09 17.85 -5.73
CA VAL A 251 0.57 17.57 -7.10
C VAL A 251 1.74 18.48 -7.38
N ALA A 252 2.82 17.98 -7.98
CA ALA A 252 3.95 18.81 -8.38
C ALA A 252 3.46 20.03 -9.20
N ALA A 253 3.93 21.22 -8.82
CA ALA A 253 3.54 22.50 -9.41
C ALA A 253 4.48 22.92 -10.55
#